data_AF-A0A183UWC1-F1
#
_entry.id   AF-A0A183UWC1-F1
#
_cell.length_a   1.000
_cell.length_b   1.000
_cell.length_c   1.000
_cell.angle_alpha   90.00
_cell.angle_beta   90.00
_cell.angle_gamma   90.00
#
_symmetry.space_group_name_H-M   'P 1'
#
loop_
_entity.id
_entity.type
_entity.pdbx_description
1 polymer ?
#
loop_
_entity_poly.entity_id
_entity_poly.type
_entity_poly.pdbx_seq_one_letter_code
_entity_poly.pdbx_strand_id
1 'polypeptide(L)'
;MLEIKKLLGDEGQAKFVLKCPKGTRDYGPRAMAIREKVLRIVTDSFKRHGAETIDTPVFELRDVLMGKYGEEGGKLIFDLADQGGELLSLRYDLTVPFARYLAMNKVTNIKRYHIAKVYRRDQPVMTRGRYREFFQCDFDIAGQYDAMLPEAECLKVIDEVMSALELGDFQIK
;
A
#
# COMPACT_ATOMS: atom_id res chain seq x y z
N MET A 1 27.98 34.84 -34.68
CA MET A 1 26.78 33.97 -34.60
C MET A 1 27.12 32.48 -34.66
N LEU A 2 28.10 32.03 -35.47
CA LEU A 2 28.50 30.61 -35.52
C LEU A 2 29.37 30.17 -34.32
N GLU A 3 30.19 31.05 -33.76
CA GLU A 3 31.08 30.71 -32.62
C GLU A 3 30.37 30.66 -31.26
N ILE A 4 29.27 31.41 -31.09
CA ILE A 4 28.48 31.40 -29.84
C ILE A 4 27.75 30.05 -29.67
N LYS A 5 27.40 29.37 -30.78
CA LYS A 5 26.80 28.03 -30.78
C LYS A 5 27.77 26.90 -30.36
N LYS A 6 29.09 27.13 -30.37
CA LYS A 6 30.09 26.15 -29.88
C LYS A 6 30.33 26.24 -28.38
N LEU A 7 30.08 27.41 -27.78
CA LEU A 7 30.25 27.65 -26.34
C LEU A 7 29.03 27.21 -25.51
N LEU A 8 27.85 27.28 -26.13
CA LEU A 8 26.64 26.67 -25.61
C LEU A 8 26.66 25.21 -26.06
N GLY A 9 27.27 24.33 -25.27
CA GLY A 9 27.19 22.89 -25.49
C GLY A 9 25.76 22.51 -25.83
N ASP A 10 25.61 21.58 -26.77
CA ASP A 10 24.32 21.01 -27.17
C ASP A 10 23.78 20.17 -26.00
N GLU A 11 23.41 20.83 -24.90
CA GLU A 11 22.57 20.29 -23.86
C GLU A 11 21.20 20.12 -24.51
N GLY A 12 21.06 19.04 -25.26
CA GLY A 12 19.81 18.64 -25.87
C GLY A 12 18.75 18.70 -24.80
N GLN A 13 17.86 19.70 -24.89
CA GLN A 13 16.77 19.88 -23.96
C GLN A 13 16.07 18.54 -23.83
N ALA A 14 16.19 17.92 -22.65
CA ALA A 14 15.57 16.63 -22.39
C ALA A 14 14.09 16.76 -22.78
N LYS A 15 13.68 16.02 -23.81
CA LYS A 15 12.32 16.08 -24.33
C LYS A 15 11.38 15.80 -23.15
N PHE A 16 10.53 16.76 -22.80
CA PHE A 16 9.59 16.62 -21.71
C PHE A 16 8.64 15.45 -22.00
N VAL A 17 8.60 14.46 -21.10
CA VAL A 17 7.81 13.24 -21.28
C VAL A 17 6.62 13.28 -20.33
N LEU A 18 5.41 13.39 -20.90
CA LEU A 18 4.15 13.26 -20.17
C LEU A 18 3.78 11.78 -19.99
N LYS A 19 4.10 11.21 -18.83
CA LYS A 19 3.67 9.86 -18.45
C LYS A 19 3.66 9.68 -16.93
N CYS A 20 2.80 8.79 -16.45
CA CYS A 20 2.91 8.25 -15.10
C CYS A 20 4.24 7.48 -14.91
N PRO A 21 4.82 7.47 -13.69
CA PRO A 21 5.92 6.56 -13.35
C PRO A 21 5.61 5.10 -13.71
N LYS A 22 6.63 4.34 -14.12
CA LYS A 22 6.48 2.92 -14.48
C LYS A 22 5.79 2.18 -13.35
N GLY A 23 4.73 1.43 -13.66
CA GLY A 23 4.00 0.64 -12.67
C GLY A 23 2.93 1.40 -11.88
N THR A 24 2.64 2.65 -12.24
CA THR A 24 1.59 3.48 -11.62
C THR A 24 0.60 3.94 -12.70
N ARG A 25 -0.59 4.40 -12.28
CA ARG A 25 -1.62 4.91 -13.20
C ARG A 25 -2.55 5.91 -12.51
N ASP A 26 -3.14 6.79 -13.31
CA ASP A 26 -4.24 7.63 -12.89
C ASP A 26 -5.56 6.83 -12.86
N TYR A 27 -6.48 7.29 -12.01
CA TYR A 27 -7.85 6.77 -11.94
C TYR A 27 -8.80 7.87 -12.39
N GLY A 28 -9.31 7.76 -13.62
CA GLY A 28 -10.33 8.68 -14.13
C GLY A 28 -11.70 8.49 -13.46
N PRO A 29 -12.69 9.38 -13.73
CA PRO A 29 -13.98 9.40 -13.03
C PRO A 29 -14.71 8.06 -12.98
N ARG A 30 -14.76 7.32 -14.10
CA ARG A 30 -15.40 5.99 -14.16
C ARG A 30 -14.71 4.97 -13.26
N ALA A 31 -13.37 4.96 -13.24
CA ALA A 31 -12.60 4.05 -12.40
C ALA A 31 -12.73 4.42 -10.92
N MET A 32 -12.79 5.71 -10.60
CA MET A 32 -13.03 6.20 -9.25
C MET A 32 -14.42 5.84 -8.73
N ALA A 33 -15.47 5.96 -9.54
CA ALA A 33 -16.83 5.57 -9.14
C ALA A 33 -16.90 4.07 -8.76
N ILE A 34 -16.24 3.20 -9.53
CA ILE A 34 -16.13 1.77 -9.20
C ILE A 34 -15.35 1.57 -7.90
N ARG A 35 -14.20 2.24 -7.77
CA ARG A 35 -13.36 2.14 -6.57
C ARG A 35 -14.11 2.58 -5.32
N GLU A 36 -14.84 3.69 -5.35
CA GLU A 36 -15.64 4.18 -4.23
C GLU A 36 -16.74 3.19 -3.84
N LYS A 37 -17.41 2.56 -4.82
CA LYS A 37 -18.38 1.50 -4.55
C LYS A 37 -17.74 0.32 -3.82
N VAL A 38 -16.59 -0.16 -4.31
CA VAL A 38 -15.85 -1.28 -3.71
C VAL A 38 -15.38 -0.94 -2.31
N LEU A 39 -14.73 0.23 -2.13
CA LEU A 39 -14.22 0.65 -0.83
C LEU A 39 -15.32 0.84 0.21
N ARG A 40 -16.52 1.26 -0.21
CA ARG A 40 -17.69 1.35 0.68
C ARG A 40 -18.09 -0.01 1.20
N ILE A 41 -18.26 -1.01 0.33
CA ILE A 41 -18.61 -2.38 0.72
C ILE A 41 -17.60 -2.94 1.73
N VAL A 42 -16.30 -2.77 1.43
CA VAL A 42 -15.22 -3.21 2.31
C VAL A 42 -15.27 -2.49 3.67
N THR A 43 -15.39 -1.17 3.66
CA THR A 43 -15.43 -0.34 4.88
C THR A 43 -16.65 -0.65 5.74
N ASP A 44 -17.81 -0.85 5.12
CA ASP A 44 -19.06 -1.18 5.82
C ASP A 44 -18.94 -2.54 6.53
N SER A 45 -18.33 -3.54 5.88
CA SER A 45 -18.01 -4.82 6.51
C SER A 45 -17.08 -4.65 7.72
N PHE A 46 -15.95 -3.96 7.55
CA PHE A 46 -15.01 -3.70 8.64
C PHE A 46 -15.65 -2.99 9.84
N LYS A 47 -16.51 -1.99 9.58
CA LYS A 47 -17.23 -1.25 10.63
C LYS A 47 -18.28 -2.11 11.35
N ARG A 48 -18.99 -3.00 10.65
CA ARG A 48 -19.93 -3.94 11.30
C ARG A 48 -19.23 -4.86 12.30
N HIS A 49 -17.97 -5.20 12.05
CA HIS A 49 -17.12 -5.97 12.95
C HIS A 49 -16.49 -5.14 14.09
N GLY A 50 -16.83 -3.85 14.20
CA GLY A 50 -16.37 -2.98 15.27
C GLY A 50 -14.91 -2.52 15.13
N ALA A 51 -14.34 -2.61 13.92
CA ALA A 51 -12.98 -2.13 13.69
C ALA A 51 -12.90 -0.59 13.61
N GLU A 52 -11.90 -0.04 14.27
CA GLU A 52 -11.55 1.38 14.19
C GLU A 52 -10.62 1.65 13.01
N THR A 53 -10.58 2.88 12.51
CA THR A 53 -9.65 3.25 11.43
C THR A 53 -8.46 4.00 11.99
N ILE A 54 -7.28 3.68 11.47
CA ILE A 54 -6.07 4.49 11.64
C ILE A 54 -5.53 4.87 10.26
N ASP A 55 -4.61 5.82 10.23
CA ASP A 55 -3.76 6.07 9.07
C ASP A 55 -2.31 6.27 9.54
N THR A 56 -1.37 5.94 8.67
CA THR A 56 0.06 6.11 8.93
C THR A 56 0.71 6.90 7.80
N PRO A 57 1.86 7.54 8.04
CA PRO A 57 2.63 8.15 6.97
C PRO A 57 2.90 7.18 5.82
N VAL A 58 3.07 7.73 4.61
CA VAL A 58 3.34 6.94 3.39
C VAL A 58 4.75 6.34 3.39
N PHE A 59 5.67 6.95 4.14
CA PHE A 59 7.03 6.50 4.36
C PHE A 59 7.26 6.21 5.84
N GLU A 60 8.16 5.26 6.09
CA GLU A 60 8.66 4.91 7.42
C GLU A 60 10.18 5.12 7.44
N LEU A 61 10.76 5.17 8.64
CA LEU A 61 12.21 5.01 8.78
C LEU A 61 12.62 3.70 8.12
N ARG A 62 13.70 3.74 7.33
CA ARG A 62 14.18 2.58 6.56
C ARG A 62 14.38 1.35 7.45
N ASP A 63 14.93 1.55 8.65
CA ASP A 63 15.22 0.50 9.62
C ASP A 63 13.95 -0.19 10.18
N VAL A 64 12.80 0.48 10.15
CA VAL A 64 11.50 -0.13 10.53
C VAL A 64 11.11 -1.20 9.52
N LEU A 65 11.43 -1.01 8.24
CA LEU A 65 11.08 -1.91 7.15
C LEU A 65 12.13 -2.99 6.88
N MET A 66 13.40 -2.74 7.21
CA MET A 66 14.49 -3.66 6.94
C MET A 66 14.37 -4.98 7.73
N GLY A 67 14.70 -6.10 7.06
CA GLY A 67 14.69 -7.43 7.65
C GLY A 67 13.30 -8.03 7.90
N LYS A 68 12.20 -7.33 7.57
CA LYS A 68 10.82 -7.83 7.79
C LYS A 68 10.26 -8.65 6.64
N TYR A 69 10.82 -8.48 5.44
CA TYR A 69 10.26 -9.04 4.19
C TYR A 69 11.14 -10.11 3.55
N GLY A 70 12.06 -10.70 4.30
CA GLY A 70 13.10 -11.58 3.78
C GLY A 70 14.04 -10.88 2.79
N GLU A 71 14.96 -11.65 2.20
CA GLU A 71 15.97 -11.10 1.28
C GLU A 71 15.38 -10.55 -0.02
N GLU A 72 14.35 -11.21 -0.56
CA GLU A 72 13.73 -10.80 -1.83
C GLU A 72 12.80 -9.60 -1.65
N GLY A 73 11.98 -9.59 -0.60
CA GLY A 73 11.06 -8.48 -0.34
C GLY A 73 11.78 -7.18 0.01
N GLY A 74 12.90 -7.26 0.75
CA GLY A 74 13.73 -6.10 1.08
C GLY A 74 14.30 -5.39 -0.15
N LYS A 75 14.68 -6.14 -1.20
CA LYS A 75 15.19 -5.56 -2.47
C LYS A 75 14.14 -4.78 -3.25
N LEU A 76 12.86 -4.98 -2.93
CA LEU A 76 11.73 -4.39 -3.62
C LEU A 76 11.20 -3.12 -2.93
N ILE A 77 11.87 -2.62 -1.89
CA ILE A 77 11.47 -1.38 -1.19
C ILE A 77 11.92 -0.15 -1.97
N PHE A 78 11.05 0.87 -2.03
CA PHE A 78 11.39 2.20 -2.56
C PHE A 78 12.02 3.04 -1.47
N ASP A 79 13.32 3.31 -1.59
CA ASP A 79 14.02 4.26 -0.73
C ASP A 79 13.86 5.69 -1.26
N LEU A 80 13.69 6.65 -0.35
CA LEU A 80 13.77 8.07 -0.65
C LEU A 80 15.25 8.47 -0.80
N ALA A 81 15.50 9.55 -1.53
CA ALA A 81 16.85 10.08 -1.67
C ALA A 81 17.36 10.58 -0.31
N ASP A 82 18.64 10.34 -0.03
CA ASP A 82 19.31 10.95 1.12
C ASP A 82 19.47 12.46 0.87
N GLN A 83 18.96 13.25 1.82
CA GLN A 83 19.01 14.71 1.80
C GLN A 83 19.73 15.27 3.04
N GLY A 84 20.55 14.45 3.72
CA GLY A 84 21.31 14.81 4.92
C GLY A 84 20.52 14.64 6.23
N GLY A 85 19.45 13.84 6.20
CA GLY A 85 18.54 13.62 7.33
C GLY A 85 18.25 12.13 7.56
N GLU A 86 17.04 11.83 8.03
CA GLU A 86 16.60 10.46 8.24
C GLU A 86 16.52 9.68 6.92
N LEU A 87 16.94 8.42 6.95
CA LEU A 87 16.76 7.51 5.82
C LEU A 87 15.33 6.97 5.83
N LEU A 88 14.58 7.28 4.77
CA LEU A 88 13.17 6.96 4.66
C LEU A 88 12.91 6.01 3.49
N SER A 89 11.87 5.19 3.64
CA SER A 89 11.42 4.26 2.62
C SER A 89 9.90 4.26 2.56
N LEU A 90 9.32 4.14 1.35
CA LEU A 90 7.87 3.99 1.20
C LEU A 90 7.42 2.65 1.78
N ARG A 91 6.26 2.64 2.44
CA ARG A 91 5.68 1.44 3.04
C ARG A 91 5.42 0.34 2.00
N TYR A 92 5.90 -0.87 2.31
CA TYR A 92 5.76 -2.05 1.45
C TYR A 92 4.39 -2.75 1.64
N ASP A 93 3.85 -2.67 2.85
CA ASP A 93 2.52 -3.11 3.26
C ASP A 93 1.93 -2.18 4.33
N LEU A 94 0.81 -2.57 4.95
CA LEU A 94 0.21 -1.86 6.08
C LEU A 94 0.44 -2.58 7.44
N THR A 95 0.88 -3.84 7.41
CA THR A 95 1.11 -4.65 8.62
C THR A 95 2.33 -4.19 9.41
N VAL A 96 3.47 -3.90 8.76
CA VAL A 96 4.66 -3.40 9.48
C VAL A 96 4.44 -2.00 10.06
N PRO A 97 3.86 -1.03 9.33
CA PRO A 97 3.41 0.24 9.91
C PRO A 97 2.46 0.06 11.10
N PHE A 98 1.58 -0.95 11.06
CA PHE A 98 0.69 -1.25 12.16
C PHE A 98 1.44 -1.81 13.39
N ALA A 99 2.36 -2.76 13.21
CA ALA A 99 3.19 -3.26 14.31
C ALA A 99 4.00 -2.13 14.98
N ARG A 100 4.58 -1.23 14.19
CA ARG A 100 5.26 -0.03 14.68
C ARG A 100 4.30 0.89 15.44
N TYR A 101 3.04 1.01 15.00
CA TYR A 101 2.01 1.83 15.67
C TYR A 101 1.68 1.27 17.05
N LEU A 102 1.47 -0.04 17.14
CA LEU A 102 1.21 -0.73 18.40
C LEU A 102 2.34 -0.51 19.39
N ALA A 103 3.58 -0.78 18.97
CA ALA A 103 4.76 -0.68 19.83
C ALA A 103 5.01 0.76 20.31
N MET A 104 4.95 1.74 19.40
CA MET A 104 5.19 3.15 19.72
C MET A 104 4.18 3.71 20.72
N ASN A 105 2.91 3.34 20.58
CA ASN A 105 1.81 3.82 21.43
C ASN A 105 1.51 2.90 22.63
N LYS A 106 2.28 1.81 22.79
CA LYS A 106 2.06 0.79 23.83
C LYS A 106 0.64 0.23 23.83
N VAL A 107 0.05 0.09 22.64
CA VAL A 107 -1.28 -0.48 22.45
C VAL A 107 -1.16 -2.00 22.46
N THR A 108 -1.83 -2.65 23.42
CA THR A 108 -1.80 -4.10 23.57
C THR A 108 -3.03 -4.80 23.03
N ASN A 109 -4.12 -4.06 22.77
CA ASN A 109 -5.35 -4.58 22.21
C ASN A 109 -5.98 -3.52 21.28
N ILE A 110 -6.23 -3.89 20.02
CA ILE A 110 -6.96 -3.08 19.06
C ILE A 110 -7.48 -3.96 17.92
N LYS A 111 -8.69 -3.67 17.46
CA LYS A 111 -9.25 -4.17 16.22
C LYS A 111 -9.34 -3.00 15.24
N ARG A 112 -8.60 -3.06 14.14
CA ARG A 112 -8.48 -1.93 13.22
C ARG A 112 -8.57 -2.33 11.76
N TYR A 113 -9.04 -1.41 10.94
CA TYR A 113 -8.85 -1.46 9.50
C TYR A 113 -8.00 -0.30 8.99
N HIS A 114 -7.30 -0.53 7.87
CA HIS A 114 -6.50 0.48 7.20
C HIS A 114 -6.60 0.29 5.68
N ILE A 115 -7.08 1.31 4.97
CA ILE A 115 -7.23 1.28 3.51
C ILE A 115 -6.30 2.33 2.92
N ALA A 116 -5.21 1.87 2.29
CA ALA A 116 -4.14 2.75 1.88
C ALA A 116 -3.35 2.19 0.69
N LYS A 117 -2.65 3.09 -0.02
CA LYS A 117 -1.67 2.70 -1.04
C LYS A 117 -0.40 2.17 -0.42
N VAL A 118 0.18 1.16 -1.06
CA VAL A 118 1.49 0.58 -0.74
C VAL A 118 2.36 0.49 -1.98
N TYR A 119 3.67 0.37 -1.77
CA TYR A 119 4.66 0.58 -2.82
C TYR A 119 5.66 -0.57 -2.88
N ARG A 120 5.74 -1.22 -4.05
CA ARG A 120 6.65 -2.34 -4.28
C ARG A 120 7.37 -2.15 -5.60
N ARG A 121 8.70 -2.19 -5.63
CA ARG A 121 9.54 -2.08 -6.85
C ARG A 121 9.50 -3.31 -7.73
N ASP A 122 8.38 -4.00 -7.72
CA ASP A 122 8.18 -5.21 -8.48
C ASP A 122 8.39 -4.99 -9.98
N GLN A 123 8.67 -6.06 -10.72
CA GLN A 123 8.68 -6.02 -12.18
C GLN A 123 7.22 -5.99 -12.66
N PRO A 124 6.72 -4.86 -13.16
CA PRO A 124 5.31 -4.71 -13.41
C PRO A 124 4.87 -5.56 -14.59
N VAL A 125 3.73 -6.23 -14.44
CA VAL A 125 3.03 -6.95 -15.51
C VAL A 125 1.62 -6.39 -15.55
N MET A 126 1.43 -5.31 -16.31
CA MET A 126 0.18 -4.53 -16.35
C MET A 126 -1.03 -5.38 -16.72
N THR A 127 -0.86 -6.32 -17.65
CA THR A 127 -1.90 -7.26 -18.10
C THR A 127 -2.35 -8.24 -17.02
N ARG A 128 -1.53 -8.45 -15.98
CA ARG A 128 -1.83 -9.32 -14.83
C ARG A 128 -2.11 -8.53 -13.56
N GLY A 129 -2.30 -7.21 -13.65
CA GLY A 129 -2.57 -6.36 -12.48
C GLY A 129 -1.39 -6.21 -11.52
N ARG A 130 -0.16 -6.53 -11.92
CA ARG A 130 1.04 -6.39 -11.09
C ARG A 130 1.60 -4.98 -11.23
N TYR A 131 1.23 -4.11 -10.29
CA TYR A 131 1.59 -2.70 -10.24
C TYR A 131 2.68 -2.43 -9.19
N ARG A 132 3.28 -1.25 -9.23
CA ARG A 132 4.24 -0.76 -8.23
C ARG A 132 3.61 0.09 -7.14
N GLU A 133 2.42 0.62 -7.41
CA GLU A 133 1.55 1.31 -6.47
C GLU A 133 0.15 0.69 -6.58
N PHE A 134 -0.42 0.25 -5.46
CA PHE A 134 -1.77 -0.30 -5.40
C PHE A 134 -2.36 -0.20 -3.98
N PHE A 135 -3.68 -0.34 -3.87
CA PHE A 135 -4.37 -0.33 -2.58
C PHE A 135 -4.29 -1.68 -1.88
N GLN A 136 -4.06 -1.65 -0.58
CA GLN A 136 -4.41 -2.71 0.34
C GLN A 136 -5.59 -2.25 1.20
N CYS A 137 -6.39 -3.21 1.65
CA CYS A 137 -7.53 -3.03 2.55
C CYS A 137 -7.36 -4.01 3.69
N ASP A 138 -6.61 -3.60 4.71
CA ASP A 138 -6.21 -4.47 5.80
C ASP A 138 -7.22 -4.39 6.93
N PHE A 139 -7.48 -5.53 7.57
CA PHE A 139 -8.26 -5.68 8.79
C PHE A 139 -7.46 -6.58 9.72
N ASP A 140 -7.16 -6.10 10.92
CA ASP A 140 -6.30 -6.80 11.86
C ASP A 140 -6.90 -6.73 13.26
N ILE A 141 -6.73 -7.83 14.00
CA ILE A 141 -7.08 -7.95 15.41
C ILE A 141 -5.78 -8.23 16.14
N ALA A 142 -5.34 -7.29 16.98
CA ALA A 142 -4.16 -7.45 17.82
C ALA A 142 -4.61 -7.51 19.28
N GLY A 143 -4.12 -8.50 20.04
CA GLY A 143 -4.43 -8.67 21.45
C GLY A 143 -4.37 -10.13 21.88
N GLN A 144 -4.60 -10.37 23.17
CA GLN A 144 -4.78 -11.71 23.71
C GLN A 144 -6.27 -12.04 23.76
N TYR A 145 -6.64 -13.14 23.11
CA TYR A 145 -8.00 -13.66 23.03
C TYR A 145 -7.97 -15.18 23.15
N ASP A 146 -9.14 -15.77 23.33
CA ASP A 146 -9.26 -17.23 23.25
C ASP A 146 -8.90 -17.71 21.84
N ALA A 147 -8.30 -18.89 21.80
CA ALA A 147 -7.75 -19.46 20.58
C ALA A 147 -8.80 -19.50 19.46
N MET A 148 -8.38 -19.14 18.24
CA MET A 148 -9.15 -19.20 16.99
C MET A 148 -10.31 -18.20 16.86
N LEU A 149 -10.67 -17.43 17.90
CA LEU A 149 -11.78 -16.47 17.78
C LEU A 149 -11.44 -15.32 16.80
N PRO A 150 -10.30 -14.61 16.91
CA PRO A 150 -9.94 -13.57 15.95
C PRO A 150 -9.75 -14.11 14.53
N GLU A 151 -9.16 -15.29 14.39
CA GLU A 151 -8.90 -15.91 13.09
C GLU A 151 -10.21 -16.28 12.38
N ALA A 152 -11.16 -16.87 13.10
CA ALA A 152 -12.49 -17.16 12.56
C ALA A 152 -13.24 -15.88 12.16
N GLU A 153 -13.10 -14.80 12.95
CA GLU A 153 -13.68 -13.50 12.60
C GLU A 153 -13.05 -12.92 11.32
N CYS A 154 -11.73 -12.98 11.15
CA CYS A 154 -11.05 -12.55 9.93
C CYS A 154 -11.56 -13.31 8.70
N LEU A 155 -11.76 -14.63 8.80
CA LEU A 155 -12.35 -15.43 7.72
C LEU A 155 -13.79 -14.99 7.42
N LYS A 156 -14.57 -14.67 8.46
CA LYS A 156 -15.94 -14.17 8.27
C LYS A 156 -15.97 -12.81 7.57
N VAL A 157 -15.07 -11.90 7.93
CA VAL A 157 -14.93 -10.59 7.26
C VAL A 157 -14.64 -10.78 5.77
N ILE A 158 -13.72 -11.70 5.41
CA ILE A 158 -13.39 -12.01 4.02
C ILE A 158 -14.63 -12.55 3.29
N ASP A 159 -15.32 -13.53 3.87
CA ASP A 159 -16.55 -14.12 3.32
C ASP A 159 -17.63 -13.06 3.05
N GLU A 160 -17.88 -12.17 4.00
CA GLU A 160 -18.87 -11.10 3.86
C GLU A 160 -18.51 -10.09 2.77
N VAL A 161 -17.24 -9.66 2.71
CA VAL A 161 -16.77 -8.74 1.68
C VAL A 161 -16.88 -9.38 0.30
N MET A 162 -16.38 -10.61 0.13
CA MET A 162 -16.39 -11.29 -1.16
C MET A 162 -17.82 -11.58 -1.64
N SER A 163 -18.71 -11.99 -0.73
CA SER A 163 -20.13 -12.20 -1.04
C SER A 163 -20.82 -10.90 -1.47
N ALA A 164 -20.57 -9.79 -0.76
CA ALA A 164 -21.19 -8.49 -1.05
C ALA A 164 -20.66 -7.81 -2.33
N LEU A 165 -19.48 -8.22 -2.83
CA LEU A 165 -18.93 -7.73 -4.10
C LEU A 165 -19.63 -8.33 -5.32
N GLU A 166 -20.36 -9.45 -5.18
CA GLU A 166 -21.12 -10.11 -6.25
C GLU A 166 -20.27 -10.44 -7.49
N LEU A 167 -19.03 -10.91 -7.28
CA LEU A 167 -18.06 -11.22 -8.36
C LEU A 167 -18.09 -12.69 -8.83
N GLY A 168 -19.11 -13.44 -8.41
CA GLY A 168 -19.22 -14.89 -8.61
C GLY A 168 -18.69 -15.70 -7.44
N ASP A 169 -18.64 -17.02 -7.61
CA ASP A 169 -18.22 -17.96 -6.56
C ASP A 169 -16.74 -17.77 -6.20
N PHE A 170 -16.42 -17.93 -4.90
CA PHE A 170 -15.05 -17.84 -4.39
C PHE A 170 -14.75 -18.96 -3.41
N GLN A 171 -13.46 -19.18 -3.14
CA GLN A 171 -12.96 -20.13 -2.16
C GLN A 171 -11.87 -19.46 -1.31
N ILE A 172 -11.97 -19.62 0.01
CA ILE A 172 -10.89 -19.30 0.95
C ILE A 172 -10.10 -20.59 1.18
N LYS A 173 -8.80 -20.59 0.87
CA LYS A 173 -7.92 -21.77 0.96
C LYS A 173 -7.23 -21.87 2.29
#